data_AF-A0A1G0YVF7-F1
#
_entry.id   AF-A0A1G0YVF7-F1
#
_cell.length_a   1.000
_cell.length_b   1.000
_cell.length_c   1.000
_cell.angle_alpha   90.00
_cell.angle_beta   90.00
_cell.angle_gamma   90.00
#
_symmetry.space_group_name_H-M   'P 1'
#
loop_
_entity.id
_entity.type
_entity.pdbx_description
1 polymer ?
#
loop_
_entity_poly.entity_id
_entity_poly.type
_entity_poly.pdbx_seq_one_letter_code
_entity_poly.pdbx_strand_id
1 'polypeptide(L)' 'MRYWLMKSEPSCFSIDDLRKSPNQTYYWDGVRNYQARNFMHDDMKIGDRLFKVDVYYIP' A
#
# COMPACT_ATOMS: atom_id res chain seq x y z
N MET A 1 8.89 4.87 -15.39
CA MET A 1 7.58 4.65 -14.74
C MET A 1 7.61 3.27 -14.12
N ARG A 2 7.63 3.17 -12.78
CA ARG A 2 7.66 1.88 -12.08
C ARG A 2 6.25 1.49 -11.61
N TYR A 3 6.07 0.21 -11.37
CA TYR A 3 4.85 -0.34 -10.77
C TYR A 3 5.19 -1.00 -9.44
N TRP A 4 4.37 -0.74 -8.44
CA TRP A 4 4.54 -1.23 -7.09
C TRP A 4 3.38 -2.13 -6.68
N LEU A 5 3.63 -3.06 -5.76
CA LEU A 5 2.59 -3.92 -5.18
C LEU A 5 2.54 -3.68 -3.68
N MET A 6 1.41 -3.17 -3.21
CA MET A 6 1.18 -2.79 -1.82
C MET A 6 0.18 -3.75 -1.20
N LYS A 7 0.54 -4.39 -0.09
CA LYS A 7 -0.26 -5.41 0.56
C LYS A 7 -0.74 -4.93 1.91
N SER A 8 -2.01 -5.14 2.22
CA SER A 8 -2.61 -4.85 3.52
C SER A 8 -3.61 -5.93 3.88
N GLU A 9 -3.82 -6.14 5.18
CA GLU A 9 -4.93 -6.97 5.64
C GLU A 9 -6.23 -6.15 5.57
N PRO A 10 -7.34 -6.74 5.07
CA PRO A 10 -8.62 -6.04 4.98
C PRO A 10 -9.21 -5.67 6.35
N SER A 11 -8.78 -6.37 7.42
CA SER A 11 -9.12 -6.05 8.81
C SER A 11 -8.46 -4.76 9.31
N CYS A 12 -7.32 -4.37 8.75
CA CYS A 12 -6.61 -3.14 9.11
C CYS A 12 -7.01 -1.97 8.21
N PHE A 13 -6.88 -2.16 6.89
CA PHE A 13 -7.22 -1.13 5.91
C PHE A 13 -7.46 -1.75 4.53
N SER A 14 -8.73 -1.97 4.19
CA SER A 14 -9.14 -2.58 2.93
C SER A 14 -9.04 -1.62 1.74
N ILE A 15 -9.19 -2.15 0.52
CA ILE A 15 -9.37 -1.32 -0.67
C ILE A 15 -10.63 -0.45 -0.60
N ASP A 16 -11.69 -0.93 0.06
CA ASP A 16 -12.94 -0.18 0.20
C ASP A 16 -12.80 0.99 1.17
N ASP A 17 -11.98 0.84 2.21
CA ASP A 17 -11.65 1.95 3.11
C ASP A 17 -10.87 3.04 2.37
N LEU A 18 -9.95 2.66 1.49
CA LEU A 18 -9.26 3.61 0.60
C LEU A 18 -10.24 4.33 -0.33
N ARG A 19 -11.21 3.61 -0.92
CA ARG A 19 -12.23 4.22 -1.80
C ARG A 19 -13.11 5.23 -1.07
N LYS A 20 -13.40 5.01 0.21
CA LYS A 20 -14.21 5.89 1.06
C LYS A 20 -13.40 7.04 1.68
N SER A 21 -12.07 6.95 1.67
CA SER A 21 -11.20 7.97 2.23
C SER A 21 -11.31 9.29 1.45
N PRO A 22 -11.16 10.45 2.12
CA PRO A 22 -11.12 11.75 1.44
C PRO A 22 -10.09 11.74 0.31
N ASN A 23 -10.50 12.19 -0.88
CA ASN A 23 -9.67 12.18 -2.10
C ASN A 23 -9.11 10.78 -2.47
N GLN A 24 -9.72 9.71 -1.97
CA GLN A 24 -9.26 8.32 -2.15
C GLN A 24 -7.77 8.15 -1.80
N THR A 25 -7.32 8.89 -0.79
CA THR A 25 -5.91 9.01 -0.41
C THR A 25 -5.73 8.64 1.06
N TYR A 26 -4.66 7.91 1.35
CA TYR A 26 -4.29 7.52 2.71
C TYR A 26 -2.76 7.45 2.84
N TYR A 27 -2.23 7.68 4.04
CA TYR A 27 -0.79 7.56 4.30
C TYR A 27 -0.41 6.10 4.54
N TRP A 28 0.67 5.62 3.93
CA TRP A 28 1.11 4.24 4.12
C TRP A 28 2.05 4.15 5.31
N ASP A 29 1.56 3.62 6.43
CA ASP A 29 2.32 3.44 7.66
C ASP A 29 2.61 1.95 7.96
N GLY A 30 3.09 1.66 9.17
CA GLY A 30 3.24 0.28 9.65
C GLY A 30 4.33 -0.56 8.98
N VAL A 31 5.13 -0.02 8.07
CA VAL A 31 6.19 -0.78 7.40
C VAL A 31 7.30 -1.14 8.40
N ARG A 32 7.40 -2.43 8.73
CA ARG A 32 8.43 -3.00 9.62
C ARG A 32 9.46 -3.87 8.90
N ASN A 33 9.33 -4.02 7.57
CA ASN A 33 10.31 -4.68 6.74
C ASN A 33 11.32 -3.66 6.17
N TYR A 34 12.61 -3.86 6.46
CA TYR A 34 13.66 -2.94 6.02
C TYR A 34 13.75 -2.80 4.50
N GLN A 35 13.57 -3.89 3.75
CA GLN A 35 13.65 -3.86 2.29
C GLN A 35 12.47 -3.08 1.68
N ALA A 36 11.25 -3.34 2.15
CA ALA A 36 10.06 -2.62 1.72
C ALA A 36 10.16 -1.11 2.02
N ARG A 37 10.69 -0.76 3.21
CA ARG A 37 10.96 0.63 3.56
C ARG A 37 11.95 1.28 2.59
N ASN A 38 13.05 0.60 2.27
CA ASN A 38 14.06 1.15 1.36
C ASN A 38 13.49 1.32 -0.07
N PHE A 39 12.66 0.39 -0.55
CA PHE A 39 11.94 0.57 -1.82
C PHE A 39 11.04 1.81 -1.81
N MET A 40 10.31 2.05 -0.73
CA MET A 40 9.46 3.23 -0.61
C MET A 40 10.24 4.54 -0.50
N HIS A 41 11.40 4.51 0.18
CA HIS A 41 12.20 5.70 0.44
C HIS A 41 13.10 6.09 -0.75
N ASP A 42 13.86 5.13 -1.27
CA ASP A 42 14.93 5.38 -2.23
C ASP A 42 14.40 5.39 -3.67
N ASP A 43 13.50 4.46 -3.97
CA ASP A 43 13.14 4.10 -5.34
C ASP A 43 11.80 4.67 -5.81
N MET A 44 10.77 4.76 -4.94
CA MET A 44 9.47 5.31 -5.32
C MET A 44 9.58 6.79 -5.67
N LYS A 45 8.90 7.19 -6.75
CA LYS A 45 8.80 8.60 -7.18
C LYS A 45 7.33 9.00 -7.36
N ILE A 46 7.06 10.30 -7.21
CA ILE A 46 5.74 10.87 -7.49
C ILE A 46 5.37 10.56 -8.95
N GLY A 47 4.16 10.03 -9.16
CA GLY A 47 3.68 9.61 -10.48
C GLY A 47 3.89 8.13 -10.80
N ASP A 48 4.64 7.38 -9.98
CA ASP A 48 4.62 5.92 -10.07
C ASP A 48 3.24 5.37 -9.75
N ARG A 49 2.91 4.23 -10.36
CA ARG A 49 1.63 3.54 -10.13
C ARG A 49 1.82 2.36 -9.19
N LEU A 50 0.77 2.00 -8.46
CA LEU A 50 0.76 0.84 -7.58
C LEU A 50 -0.51 0.03 -7.74
N PHE A 51 -0.41 -1.27 -7.46
CA PHE A 51 -1.53 -2.17 -7.23
C PHE A 51 -1.67 -2.39 -5.72
N LYS A 52 -2.86 -2.17 -5.17
CA LYS A 52 -3.19 -2.52 -3.78
C LYS A 52 -3.87 -3.88 -3.75
N VAL A 53 -3.37 -4.77 -2.90
CA VAL A 53 -3.88 -6.14 -2.73
C VAL A 53 -4.25 -6.34 -1.27
N ASP A 54 -5.50 -6.73 -1.06
CA ASP A 54 -5.97 -7.17 0.25
C ASP A 54 -5.60 -8.64 0.43
N VAL A 55 -4.87 -8.93 1.52
CA VAL A 55 -4.40 -10.28 1.84
C VAL A 55 -5.39 -10.92 2.81
N TYR A 56 -6.08 -11.95 2.32
CA TYR A 56 -7.03 -12.73 3.11
C TYR A 56 -6.36 -13.98 3.64
N TYR A 57 -6.43 -14.21 4.96
CA TYR A 57 -6.11 -15.51 5.52
C TYR A 57 -7.30 -16.45 5.28
N ILE A 58 -7.02 -17.59 4.68
CA ILE A 58 -7.96 -18.69 4.61
C ILE A 58 -7.59 -19.62 5.77
N PRO A 59 -8.54 -19.99 6.65
CA PRO A 59 -8.27 -20.90 7.75
C PRO A 59 -7.82 -22.28 7.28
#